data_AF-A0A2V7KL94-F1
#
_entry.id   AF-A0A2V7KL94-F1
#
_cell.length_a   1.000
_cell.length_b   1.000
_cell.length_c   1.000
_cell.angle_alpha   90.00
_cell.angle_beta   90.00
_cell.angle_gamma   90.00
#
_symmetry.space_group_name_H-M   'P 1'
#
loop_
_entity.id
_entity.type
_entity.pdbx_description
1 polymer ?
#
loop_
_entity_poly.entity_id
_entity_poly.type
_entity_poly.pdbx_seq_one_letter_code
_entity_poly.pdbx_strand_id
1 'polypeptide(L)'
;MIMTGRSLLCASLALAEPAIARTQVVQNVQGDVAHFGEGFTAISERRVDFRLLRPANVVLFWVTPDGGIELFFPVRSRDKTFRRAGGNAISVSDIPSPIQAPVIQGAPVSGRAGQFAPTGSLLTGAPARDDSSDVSGYWVLLTSDASITALDVQRKLALMSREGGGLAVIDRLAPVLVPQGTLWAQYVAGVVLR
;
A
#
# COMPACT_ATOMS: atom_id res chain seq x y z
N MET A 1 63.85 -24.17 -26.14
CA MET A 1 63.21 -25.09 -25.18
C MET A 1 62.79 -24.25 -23.97
N ILE A 2 61.51 -24.31 -23.57
CA ILE A 2 60.84 -23.57 -22.46
C ILE A 2 60.65 -22.07 -22.78
N MET A 3 59.51 -21.54 -23.27
CA MET A 3 58.08 -21.63 -22.90
C MET A 3 57.75 -20.92 -21.58
N THR A 4 57.35 -19.64 -21.65
CA THR A 4 56.51 -18.99 -20.63
C THR A 4 55.75 -17.83 -21.27
N GLY A 5 54.48 -18.09 -21.59
CA GLY A 5 53.50 -17.05 -21.91
C GLY A 5 53.07 -16.33 -20.63
N ARG A 6 52.96 -15.00 -20.70
CA ARG A 6 52.32 -14.18 -19.67
C ARG A 6 50.95 -13.75 -20.18
N SER A 7 49.93 -14.49 -19.77
CA SER A 7 48.54 -14.07 -19.86
C SER A 7 48.32 -12.93 -18.86
N LEU A 8 48.04 -11.73 -19.35
CA LEU A 8 47.53 -10.62 -18.55
C LEU A 8 46.02 -10.84 -18.38
N LEU A 9 45.61 -11.21 -17.18
CA LEU A 9 44.22 -11.27 -16.74
C LEU A 9 43.66 -9.84 -16.63
N CYS A 10 42.71 -9.49 -17.50
CA CYS A 10 41.85 -8.33 -17.32
C CYS A 10 40.93 -8.57 -16.12
N ALA A 11 41.11 -7.82 -15.04
CA ALA A 11 40.18 -7.80 -13.91
C ALA A 11 38.98 -6.90 -14.25
N SER A 12 37.88 -7.51 -14.66
CA SER A 12 36.59 -6.83 -14.80
C SER A 12 35.96 -6.69 -13.42
N LEU A 13 36.11 -5.52 -12.78
CA LEU A 13 35.34 -5.12 -11.62
C LEU A 13 33.90 -4.83 -12.06
N ALA A 14 33.06 -5.87 -12.07
CA ALA A 14 31.61 -5.67 -12.08
C ALA A 14 31.23 -5.07 -10.72
N LEU A 15 30.89 -3.78 -10.69
CA LEU A 15 30.12 -3.22 -9.58
C LEU A 15 28.81 -4.00 -9.54
N ALA A 16 28.70 -4.93 -8.59
CA ALA A 16 27.42 -5.49 -8.21
C ALA A 16 26.60 -4.34 -7.62
N GLU A 17 25.68 -3.77 -8.42
CA GLU A 17 24.57 -3.02 -7.85
C GLU A 17 23.93 -3.89 -6.76
N PRO A 18 23.75 -3.38 -5.53
CA PRO A 18 23.02 -4.14 -4.54
C PRO A 18 21.63 -4.40 -5.13
N ALA A 19 21.34 -5.66 -5.43
CA ALA A 19 20.01 -6.10 -5.81
C ALA A 19 19.10 -5.73 -4.63
N ILE A 20 18.43 -4.58 -4.73
CA ILE A 20 17.37 -4.20 -3.81
C ILE A 20 16.30 -5.26 -4.03
N ALA A 21 16.28 -6.26 -3.14
CA ALA A 21 15.18 -7.18 -3.04
C ALA A 21 13.92 -6.32 -2.95
N ARG A 22 13.12 -6.31 -4.02
CA ARG A 22 11.83 -5.64 -4.01
C ARG A 22 10.98 -6.43 -3.03
N THR A 23 10.91 -5.98 -1.79
CA THR A 23 9.97 -6.51 -0.80
C THR A 23 8.59 -6.29 -1.39
N GLN A 24 7.98 -7.34 -1.92
CA GLN A 24 6.66 -7.27 -2.51
C GLN A 24 5.65 -7.08 -1.39
N VAL A 25 5.03 -5.90 -1.34
CA VAL A 25 3.93 -5.64 -0.40
C VAL A 25 2.71 -6.42 -0.86
N VAL A 26 2.27 -7.38 -0.04
CA VAL A 26 0.98 -8.06 -0.25
C VAL A 26 -0.11 -7.11 0.21
N GLN A 27 -1.02 -6.75 -0.71
CA GLN A 27 -2.09 -5.81 -0.43
C GLN A 27 -3.40 -6.27 -1.05
N ASN A 28 -4.49 -6.03 -0.32
CA ASN A 28 -5.84 -6.16 -0.84
C ASN A 28 -6.24 -4.82 -1.46
N VAL A 29 -6.99 -4.90 -2.56
CA VAL A 29 -7.39 -3.72 -3.32
C VAL A 29 -8.89 -3.70 -3.55
N GLN A 30 -9.49 -2.51 -3.45
CA GLN A 30 -10.90 -2.27 -3.68
C GLN A 30 -11.08 -1.03 -4.58
N GLY A 31 -12.13 -1.01 -5.39
CA GLY A 31 -12.43 0.11 -6.29
C GLY A 31 -11.71 0.04 -7.64
N ASP A 32 -11.52 1.21 -8.27
CA ASP A 32 -11.03 1.42 -9.64
C ASP A 32 -9.51 1.33 -9.77
N VAL A 33 -8.91 0.23 -9.31
CA VAL A 33 -7.45 0.04 -9.25
C VAL A 33 -6.76 0.27 -10.60
N ALA A 34 -7.38 -0.19 -11.70
CA ALA A 34 -6.85 0.00 -13.06
C ALA A 34 -6.66 1.48 -13.43
N HIS A 35 -7.42 2.39 -12.81
CA HIS A 35 -7.29 3.83 -13.05
C HIS A 35 -6.20 4.49 -12.22
N PHE A 36 -5.90 3.96 -11.02
CA PHE A 36 -5.01 4.61 -10.06
C PHE A 36 -3.63 3.95 -9.95
N GLY A 37 -3.49 2.66 -10.28
CA GLY A 37 -2.20 1.99 -10.40
C GLY A 37 -1.88 0.97 -9.33
N GLU A 38 -0.59 0.86 -9.01
CA GLU A 38 -0.05 -0.21 -8.17
C GLU A 38 -0.33 0.02 -6.67
N GLY A 39 -0.52 1.27 -6.21
CA GLY A 39 -0.67 1.53 -4.78
C GLY A 39 0.65 1.38 -4.03
N PHE A 40 0.67 0.68 -2.90
CA PHE A 40 1.88 0.56 -2.07
C PHE A 40 3.02 -0.13 -2.83
N THR A 41 4.22 0.45 -2.72
CA THR A 41 5.45 -0.12 -3.29
C THR A 41 6.47 -0.47 -2.22
N ALA A 42 6.47 0.24 -1.08
CA ALA A 42 7.22 -0.12 0.11
C ALA A 42 6.59 0.50 1.36
N ILE A 43 6.67 -0.18 2.49
CA ILE A 43 6.25 0.31 3.80
C ILE A 43 7.40 0.09 4.77
N SER A 44 7.83 1.14 5.44
CA SER A 44 8.91 1.15 6.43
C SER A 44 8.48 1.96 7.66
N GLU A 45 9.26 1.91 8.74
CA GLU A 45 8.97 2.59 10.02
C GLU A 45 8.72 4.11 9.92
N ARG A 46 9.20 4.80 8.88
CA ARG A 46 9.04 6.26 8.78
C ARG A 46 8.51 6.72 7.45
N ARG A 47 8.17 5.77 6.59
CA ARG A 47 7.91 6.09 5.19
C ARG A 47 7.05 5.03 4.54
N VAL A 48 6.01 5.52 3.88
CA VAL A 48 5.17 4.76 2.99
C VAL A 48 5.43 5.27 1.58
N ASP A 49 5.95 4.39 0.73
CA ASP A 49 6.14 4.62 -0.69
C ASP A 49 5.01 3.97 -1.48
N PHE A 50 4.51 4.68 -2.49
CA PHE A 50 3.44 4.20 -3.35
C PHE A 50 3.60 4.78 -4.76
N ARG A 51 2.94 4.14 -5.72
CA ARG A 51 2.98 4.55 -7.13
C ARG A 51 1.58 4.75 -7.68
N LEU A 52 1.41 5.88 -8.38
CA LEU A 52 0.17 6.22 -9.06
C LEU A 52 0.36 6.21 -10.59
N LEU A 53 -0.61 5.69 -11.33
CA LEU A 53 -0.66 5.78 -12.80
C LEU A 53 -1.13 7.16 -13.28
N ARG A 54 -1.96 7.84 -12.49
CA ARG A 54 -2.48 9.18 -12.78
C ARG A 54 -2.44 10.07 -11.54
N PRO A 55 -2.53 11.39 -11.68
CA PRO A 55 -2.68 12.26 -10.52
C PRO A 55 -3.97 11.97 -9.75
N ALA A 56 -3.90 11.95 -8.42
CA ALA A 56 -5.02 11.64 -7.53
C ALA A 56 -4.83 12.30 -6.16
N ASN A 57 -5.91 12.48 -5.43
CA ASN A 57 -5.89 12.84 -4.02
C ASN A 57 -5.70 11.59 -3.18
N VAL A 58 -4.81 11.66 -2.18
CA VAL A 58 -4.46 10.52 -1.35
C VAL A 58 -4.77 10.78 0.12
N VAL A 59 -5.18 9.73 0.81
CA VAL A 59 -5.36 9.70 2.26
C VAL A 59 -4.74 8.41 2.78
N LEU A 60 -3.99 8.50 3.88
CA LEU A 60 -3.26 7.38 4.47
C LEU A 60 -3.70 7.20 5.92
N PHE A 61 -4.06 5.98 6.26
CA PHE A 61 -4.49 5.57 7.59
C PHE A 61 -3.69 4.36 8.08
N TRP A 62 -3.62 4.25 9.39
CA TRP A 62 -3.39 2.99 10.09
C TRP A 62 -4.70 2.56 10.76
N VAL A 63 -5.05 1.30 10.61
CA VAL A 63 -6.23 0.71 11.25
C VAL A 63 -5.78 -0.43 12.15
N THR A 64 -6.10 -0.35 13.43
CA THR A 64 -5.79 -1.39 14.40
C THR A 64 -6.79 -2.56 14.27
N PRO A 65 -6.44 -3.78 14.72
CA PRO A 65 -7.31 -4.95 14.60
C PRO A 65 -8.68 -4.79 15.28
N ASP A 66 -8.75 -4.00 16.35
CA ASP A 66 -9.98 -3.66 17.08
C ASP A 66 -10.82 -2.56 16.42
N GLY A 67 -10.34 -1.95 15.32
CA GLY A 67 -11.08 -0.92 14.58
C GLY A 67 -10.74 0.52 14.97
N GLY A 68 -9.69 0.74 15.76
CA GLY A 68 -9.08 2.05 15.91
C GLY A 68 -8.53 2.56 14.58
N ILE A 69 -8.65 3.87 14.34
CA ILE A 69 -8.21 4.52 13.10
C ILE A 69 -7.29 5.67 13.46
N GLU A 70 -6.08 5.64 12.94
CA GLU A 70 -5.11 6.73 13.03
C GLU A 70 -4.89 7.33 11.65
N LEU A 71 -5.12 8.63 11.53
CA LEU A 71 -4.93 9.38 10.29
C LEU A 71 -3.48 9.86 10.19
N PHE A 72 -2.75 9.36 9.20
CA PHE A 72 -1.36 9.73 8.95
C PHE A 72 -1.18 10.75 7.84
N PHE A 73 -2.14 10.84 6.92
CA PHE A 73 -2.14 11.89 5.92
C PHE A 73 -3.55 12.07 5.31
N PRO A 74 -4.03 13.31 5.10
CA PRO A 74 -3.46 14.57 5.53
C PRO A 74 -3.75 14.84 7.03
N VAL A 75 -2.77 15.38 7.77
CA VAL A 75 -2.93 15.64 9.22
C VAL A 75 -3.26 17.11 9.48
N ARG A 76 -2.70 18.01 8.66
CA ARG A 76 -2.88 19.46 8.77
C ARG A 76 -3.76 19.97 7.65
N SER A 77 -4.53 21.04 7.92
CA SER A 77 -5.41 21.66 6.92
C SER A 77 -4.69 22.15 5.65
N ARG A 78 -3.40 22.50 5.76
CA ARG A 78 -2.57 22.94 4.63
C ARG A 78 -1.99 21.80 3.79
N ASP A 79 -2.11 20.56 4.25
CA ASP A 79 -1.54 19.41 3.55
C ASP A 79 -2.32 19.20 2.25
N LYS A 80 -1.61 19.29 1.13
CA LYS A 80 -2.20 19.06 -0.20
C LYS A 80 -2.31 17.58 -0.44
N THR A 81 -3.52 17.04 -0.49
CA THR A 81 -3.77 15.62 -0.75
C THR A 81 -3.48 15.19 -2.18
N PHE A 82 -3.51 16.14 -3.12
CA PHE A 82 -3.15 15.90 -4.51
C PHE A 82 -1.70 15.41 -4.66
N ARG A 83 -1.54 14.31 -5.40
CA ARG A 83 -0.27 13.70 -5.78
C ARG A 83 -0.23 13.52 -7.28
N ARG A 84 0.97 13.68 -7.85
CA ARG A 84 1.18 13.47 -9.29
C ARG A 84 1.33 11.98 -9.57
N ALA A 85 1.15 11.61 -10.85
CA ALA A 85 1.52 10.29 -11.32
C ALA A 85 3.01 10.00 -11.08
N GLY A 86 3.35 8.73 -10.92
CA GLY A 86 4.70 8.26 -10.62
C GLY A 86 4.87 7.84 -9.16
N GLY A 87 6.13 7.75 -8.74
CA GLY A 87 6.50 7.39 -7.37
C GLY A 87 6.25 8.54 -6.39
N ASN A 88 5.61 8.23 -5.28
CA ASN A 88 5.27 9.16 -4.22
C ASN A 88 5.67 8.56 -2.87
N ALA A 89 5.93 9.42 -1.90
CA ALA A 89 6.25 9.03 -0.54
C ALA A 89 5.52 9.92 0.46
N ILE A 90 5.05 9.31 1.54
CA ILE A 90 4.58 10.03 2.73
C ILE A 90 5.53 9.67 3.87
N SER A 91 6.18 10.69 4.42
CA SER A 91 6.94 10.55 5.65
C SER A 91 5.99 10.52 6.83
N VAL A 92 6.20 9.56 7.69
CA VAL A 92 5.31 9.27 8.79
C VAL A 92 6.11 9.39 10.08
N SER A 93 5.64 10.25 10.98
CA SER A 93 6.23 10.37 12.32
C SER A 93 5.59 9.27 13.17
N ASP A 94 6.40 8.32 13.61
CA ASP A 94 6.03 7.18 14.45
C ASP A 94 5.04 6.19 13.80
N ILE A 95 5.55 5.31 12.92
CA ILE A 95 4.81 4.09 12.52
C ILE A 95 5.11 3.00 13.55
N PRO A 96 4.12 2.21 13.99
CA PRO A 96 4.40 0.91 14.60
C PRO A 96 5.23 0.06 13.61
N SER A 97 6.51 -0.11 13.91
CA SER A 97 7.56 -0.65 13.04
C SER A 97 7.21 -2.02 12.41
N PRO A 98 6.90 -2.14 11.11
CA PRO A 98 6.78 -3.46 10.49
C PRO A 98 8.17 -4.10 10.40
N ILE A 99 8.46 -5.11 11.20
CA ILE A 99 9.48 -6.08 10.79
C ILE A 99 8.86 -6.87 9.65
N GLN A 100 9.27 -6.56 8.42
CA GLN A 100 9.01 -7.28 7.16
C GLN A 100 7.69 -8.05 7.15
N ALA A 101 6.65 -7.47 6.51
CA ALA A 101 5.38 -8.16 6.28
C ALA A 101 5.62 -9.65 5.95
N PRO A 102 5.16 -10.59 6.80
CA PRO A 102 5.42 -12.00 6.57
C PRO A 102 4.81 -12.39 5.23
N VAL A 103 5.64 -13.03 4.41
CA VAL A 103 5.25 -13.65 3.15
C VAL A 103 4.26 -14.76 3.45
N ILE A 104 2.97 -14.44 3.45
CA ILE A 104 1.94 -15.46 3.30
C ILE A 104 1.94 -15.82 1.81
N GLN A 105 2.45 -17.02 1.49
CA GLN A 105 2.48 -17.57 0.14
C GLN A 105 1.05 -17.83 -0.36
N GLY A 106 0.40 -16.79 -0.87
CA GLY A 106 -0.72 -16.92 -1.80
C GLY A 106 -0.19 -17.08 -3.22
N ALA A 107 -0.70 -18.08 -3.94
CA ALA A 107 -0.20 -18.50 -5.25
C ALA A 107 0.00 -17.34 -6.25
N PRO A 108 1.04 -17.40 -7.12
CA PRO A 108 1.27 -16.37 -8.12
C PRO A 108 0.09 -16.32 -9.08
N VAL A 109 -0.63 -15.20 -9.10
CA VAL A 109 -1.55 -14.90 -10.20
C VAL A 109 -0.67 -14.57 -11.41
N SER A 110 -0.36 -15.60 -12.20
CA SER A 110 0.21 -15.44 -13.54
C SER A 110 -0.84 -14.78 -14.44
N GLY A 111 -0.98 -13.46 -14.32
CA GLY A 111 -1.73 -12.62 -15.23
C GLY A 111 -0.78 -12.03 -16.28
N ARG A 112 -0.79 -12.61 -17.47
CA ARG A 112 -0.14 -12.08 -18.68
C ARG A 112 -0.54 -10.61 -18.89
N ALA A 113 0.44 -9.75 -19.18
CA ALA A 113 0.21 -8.35 -19.51
C ALA A 113 -0.85 -8.24 -20.64
N GLY A 114 -1.99 -7.64 -20.34
CA GLY A 114 -3.00 -7.28 -21.36
C GLY A 114 -4.48 -7.54 -21.03
N GLN A 115 -4.83 -8.21 -19.93
CA GLN A 115 -6.25 -8.43 -19.60
C GLN A 115 -6.48 -8.35 -18.08
N PHE A 116 -6.92 -7.17 -17.61
CA PHE A 116 -7.60 -7.06 -16.31
C PHE A 116 -9.10 -7.02 -16.60
N ALA A 117 -9.77 -8.14 -16.38
CA ALA A 117 -11.22 -8.20 -16.48
C ALA A 117 -11.83 -7.43 -15.29
N PRO A 118 -12.80 -6.53 -15.52
CA PRO A 118 -13.59 -5.96 -14.45
C PRO A 118 -14.58 -7.04 -14.02
N THR A 119 -14.49 -7.53 -12.80
CA THR A 119 -15.54 -8.41 -12.26
C THR A 119 -15.79 -7.99 -10.83
N GLY A 120 -17.03 -7.56 -10.60
CA GLY A 120 -17.48 -7.00 -9.35
C GLY A 120 -17.38 -7.98 -8.19
N SER A 121 -17.53 -7.40 -7.01
CA SER A 121 -17.94 -8.03 -5.75
C SER A 121 -17.61 -9.51 -5.65
N LEU A 122 -16.48 -9.83 -5.02
CA LEU A 122 -16.32 -10.95 -4.10
C LEU A 122 -14.92 -10.86 -3.49
N LEU A 123 -14.86 -11.05 -2.18
CA LEU A 123 -13.66 -11.33 -1.39
C LEU A 123 -13.04 -12.68 -1.80
N THR A 124 -12.84 -12.94 -3.09
CA THR A 124 -12.23 -14.16 -3.64
C THR A 124 -10.73 -13.99 -3.84
N GLY A 125 -10.11 -13.29 -2.90
CA GLY A 125 -8.68 -13.34 -2.62
C GLY A 125 -8.42 -13.39 -1.11
N ALA A 126 -9.44 -13.76 -0.32
CA ALA A 126 -9.28 -13.93 1.12
C ALA A 126 -8.11 -14.90 1.35
N PRO A 127 -7.06 -14.52 2.11
CA PRO A 127 -6.18 -15.52 2.68
C PRO A 127 -7.07 -16.53 3.41
N ALA A 128 -6.67 -17.80 3.34
CA ALA A 128 -7.35 -18.85 4.10
C ALA A 128 -7.67 -18.31 5.49
N ARG A 129 -8.93 -18.48 5.88
CA ARG A 129 -9.42 -18.29 7.24
C ARG A 129 -8.59 -19.21 8.14
N ASP A 130 -7.43 -18.71 8.53
CA ASP A 130 -6.46 -19.35 9.40
C ASP A 130 -6.05 -18.25 10.38
N ASP A 131 -6.74 -18.25 11.52
CA ASP A 131 -6.40 -17.61 12.79
C ASP A 131 -5.50 -16.35 12.70
N SER A 132 -6.11 -15.19 12.44
CA SER A 132 -5.43 -13.89 12.48
C SER A 132 -5.18 -13.42 13.93
N SER A 133 -4.41 -14.17 14.71
CA SER A 133 -3.90 -13.72 16.01
C SER A 133 -2.68 -12.79 15.89
N ASP A 134 -2.03 -12.75 14.72
CA ASP A 134 -0.70 -12.14 14.59
C ASP A 134 -0.69 -10.80 13.83
N VAL A 135 -1.77 -10.41 13.16
CA VAL A 135 -1.81 -9.11 12.45
C VAL A 135 -1.97 -7.99 13.48
N SER A 136 -0.98 -7.12 13.56
CA SER A 136 -0.94 -5.99 14.49
C SER A 136 -1.66 -4.75 13.96
N GLY A 137 -1.95 -4.70 12.66
CA GLY A 137 -2.79 -3.68 12.06
C GLY A 137 -2.64 -3.60 10.54
N TYR A 138 -3.25 -2.58 9.97
CA TYR A 138 -3.40 -2.43 8.52
C TYR A 138 -3.06 -1.01 8.09
N TRP A 139 -2.15 -0.89 7.12
CA TRP A 139 -1.99 0.34 6.36
C TRP A 139 -3.07 0.43 5.30
N VAL A 140 -3.75 1.57 5.23
CA VAL A 140 -4.78 1.84 4.23
C VAL A 140 -4.44 3.10 3.46
N LEU A 141 -4.23 2.96 2.15
CA LEU A 141 -4.07 4.08 1.22
C LEU A 141 -5.34 4.22 0.41
N LEU A 142 -6.05 5.32 0.60
CA LEU A 142 -7.19 5.70 -0.21
C LEU A 142 -6.74 6.70 -1.27
N THR A 143 -7.11 6.42 -2.52
CA THR A 143 -6.87 7.28 -3.68
C THR A 143 -8.21 7.67 -4.29
N SER A 144 -8.35 8.94 -4.69
CA SER A 144 -9.58 9.45 -5.29
C SER A 144 -9.30 10.56 -6.30
N ASP A 145 -10.14 10.71 -7.31
CA ASP A 145 -10.09 11.87 -8.21
C ASP A 145 -10.85 13.09 -7.69
N ALA A 146 -11.67 12.98 -6.63
CA ALA A 146 -12.20 14.14 -5.91
C ALA A 146 -11.20 14.67 -4.87
N SER A 147 -11.25 15.99 -4.64
CA SER A 147 -10.49 16.64 -3.58
C SER A 147 -10.97 16.18 -2.21
N ILE A 148 -10.04 15.76 -1.37
CA ILE A 148 -10.29 15.37 0.02
C ILE A 148 -9.42 16.24 0.93
N THR A 149 -10.01 16.94 1.89
CA THR A 149 -9.26 17.80 2.82
C THR A 149 -9.09 17.14 4.19
N ALA A 150 -8.08 17.55 4.96
CA ALA A 150 -7.88 17.04 6.32
C ALA A 150 -9.09 17.28 7.23
N LEU A 151 -9.73 18.45 7.11
CA LEU A 151 -10.90 18.78 7.89
C LEU A 151 -12.08 17.86 7.57
N ASP A 152 -12.31 17.56 6.28
CA ASP A 152 -13.39 16.69 5.86
C ASP A 152 -13.15 15.25 6.32
N VAL A 153 -11.92 14.75 6.20
CA VAL A 153 -11.55 13.42 6.70
C VAL A 153 -11.79 13.32 8.19
N GLN A 154 -11.28 14.27 8.98
CA GLN A 154 -11.44 14.27 10.44
C GLN A 154 -12.92 14.32 10.86
N ARG A 155 -13.72 15.19 10.23
CA ARG A 155 -15.16 15.30 10.51
C ARG A 155 -15.91 14.00 10.19
N LYS A 156 -15.64 13.41 9.03
CA LYS A 156 -16.32 12.19 8.58
C LYS A 156 -15.91 10.98 9.42
N LEU A 157 -14.63 10.84 9.77
CA LEU A 157 -14.15 9.76 10.63
C LEU A 157 -14.68 9.88 12.07
N ALA A 158 -14.85 11.10 12.59
CA ALA A 158 -15.42 11.32 13.92
C ALA A 158 -16.86 10.80 14.05
N LEU A 159 -17.61 10.75 12.94
CA LEU A 159 -18.99 10.26 12.89
C LEU A 159 -19.10 8.78 12.52
N MET A 160 -17.97 8.12 12.23
CA MET A 160 -17.95 6.75 11.73
C MET A 160 -17.99 5.74 12.87
N SER A 161 -18.89 4.75 12.77
CA SER A 161 -18.94 3.62 13.71
C SER A 161 -17.69 2.74 13.59
N ARG A 162 -17.13 2.35 14.74
CA ARG A 162 -15.96 1.47 14.87
C ARG A 162 -16.31 0.02 15.21
N GLU A 163 -17.60 -0.32 15.16
CA GLU A 163 -18.08 -1.66 15.48
C GLU A 163 -17.66 -2.67 14.42
N GLY A 164 -17.37 -3.92 14.83
CA GLY A 164 -17.03 -5.01 13.92
C GLY A 164 -15.54 -5.18 13.62
N GLY A 165 -14.65 -4.44 14.30
CA GLY A 165 -13.19 -4.59 14.20
C GLY A 165 -12.58 -3.94 12.96
N GLY A 166 -11.27 -4.12 12.80
CA GLY A 166 -10.44 -3.43 11.79
C GLY A 166 -10.91 -3.65 10.35
N LEU A 167 -11.19 -4.89 9.95
CA LEU A 167 -11.61 -5.19 8.58
C LEU A 167 -12.97 -4.55 8.24
N ALA A 168 -13.94 -4.61 9.16
CA ALA A 168 -15.24 -3.98 8.95
C ALA A 168 -15.15 -2.45 8.88
N VAL A 169 -14.20 -1.86 9.62
CA VAL A 169 -13.88 -0.43 9.50
C VAL A 169 -13.28 -0.13 8.13
N ILE A 170 -12.31 -0.91 7.66
CA ILE A 170 -11.64 -0.74 6.36
C ILE A 170 -12.65 -0.75 5.21
N ASP A 171 -13.61 -1.67 5.21
CA ASP A 171 -14.63 -1.76 4.16
C ASP A 171 -15.56 -0.54 4.08
N ARG A 172 -15.64 0.26 5.15
CA ARG A 172 -16.49 1.45 5.24
C ARG A 172 -15.75 2.76 4.99
N LEU A 173 -14.41 2.77 4.98
CA LEU A 173 -13.60 3.99 4.85
C LEU A 173 -13.86 4.72 3.52
N ALA A 174 -13.66 4.05 2.39
CA ALA A 174 -13.85 4.68 1.08
C ALA A 174 -15.29 5.19 0.86
N PRO A 175 -16.36 4.41 1.14
CA PRO A 175 -17.74 4.91 1.02
C PRO A 175 -18.07 6.13 1.89
N VAL A 176 -17.47 6.26 3.07
CA VAL A 176 -17.68 7.40 3.97
C VAL A 176 -16.93 8.64 3.47
N LEU A 177 -15.69 8.45 3.03
CA LEU A 177 -14.77 9.55 2.75
C LEU A 177 -14.94 10.11 1.35
N VAL A 178 -15.20 9.25 0.37
CA VAL A 178 -15.28 9.63 -1.04
C VAL A 178 -16.73 10.02 -1.40
N PRO A 179 -16.96 11.16 -2.09
CA PRO A 179 -18.30 11.51 -2.58
C PRO A 179 -18.86 10.45 -3.54
N GLN A 180 -20.19 10.29 -3.56
CA GLN A 180 -20.83 9.38 -4.50
C GLN A 180 -20.52 9.76 -5.97
N GLY A 181 -20.34 8.74 -6.82
CA GLY A 181 -20.03 8.93 -8.25
C GLY A 181 -18.59 9.34 -8.56
N THR A 182 -17.72 9.38 -7.55
CA THR A 182 -16.30 9.68 -7.70
C THR A 182 -15.51 8.37 -7.89
N LEU A 183 -14.45 8.39 -8.72
CA LEU A 183 -13.58 7.22 -8.86
C LEU A 183 -12.63 7.16 -7.66
N TRP A 184 -12.43 5.96 -7.14
CA TRP A 184 -11.52 5.74 -6.03
C TRP A 184 -10.93 4.35 -6.07
N ALA A 185 -9.75 4.20 -5.46
CA ALA A 185 -9.18 2.91 -5.14
C ALA A 185 -8.61 2.92 -3.72
N GLN A 186 -8.84 1.84 -2.98
CA GLN A 186 -8.35 1.62 -1.63
C GLN A 186 -7.38 0.44 -1.64
N TYR A 187 -6.18 0.65 -1.11
CA TYR A 187 -5.12 -0.35 -0.99
C TYR A 187 -4.90 -0.64 0.49
N VAL A 188 -4.86 -1.91 0.86
CA VAL A 188 -4.79 -2.36 2.25
C VAL A 188 -3.63 -3.32 2.42
N ALA A 189 -2.65 -2.98 3.24
CA ALA A 189 -1.51 -3.84 3.55
C ALA A 189 -1.52 -4.22 5.04
N GLY A 190 -1.66 -5.51 5.32
CA GLY A 190 -1.57 -6.04 6.69
C GLY A 190 -0.14 -6.08 7.20
N VAL A 191 0.06 -5.77 8.47
CA VAL A 191 1.36 -5.76 9.14
C VAL A 191 1.31 -6.63 10.38
N VAL A 192 2.36 -7.43 10.56
CA VAL A 192 2.61 -8.25 11.74
C VAL A 192 3.83 -7.64 12.45
N LEU A 193 3.64 -7.11 13.65
CA LEU A 193 4.73 -6.71 14.55
C LEU A 193 5.17 -7.96 15.30
N ARG A 194 6.44 -8.34 15.20
CA ARG A 194 7.05 -9.38 16.03
C ARG A 194 7.91 -8.76 17.10
#